data_AF-A0A8H5DAL2-F1
#
_entry.id   AF-A0A8H5DAL2-F1
#
_cell.length_a   1.000
_cell.length_b   1.000
_cell.length_c   1.000
_cell.angle_alpha   90.00
_cell.angle_beta   90.00
_cell.angle_gamma   90.00
#
_symmetry.space_group_name_H-M   'P 1'
#
loop_
_entity.id
_entity.type
_entity.pdbx_description
1 polymer ?
#
loop_
_entity_poly.entity_id
_entity_poly.type
_entity_poly.pdbx_seq_one_letter_code
_entity_poly.pdbx_strand_id
1 'polypeptide(L)'
;MFSSLIFVTSLVASVFAAARTSPPSGAIVVGKDGDFTSIQEAVNSISSPDAVIFIQPGTYEEQVLIEASVGALTIYGYTEDDQDYAKNQVILTHNLGADEAGNNDKSGTLRAKNDGLKLYNVNVVNSRGKGVQAIALSAYGNQQGYYGCQFSGYQDTVLTSQGRHYFHGSYIEGATDFIFGQEGIAWFESCTIGITGKGYITASGRDSEDSPSWYVINKSTVEAVNAKAGETHLGRPWRDYARVVFQNSELGSVVNAVGWTEWDTNNGEHVYYGEFGNTGDGAATDERASFSRVLDAAVSIEEVFTSTEWIDSEFVNNVATAPETAPEEPVDNSPPIVPATTLQTLVRETPAAETPAVEAPLEAVASTSAAAPATGSAVAGDDCSGVADGFASLNGGTTGGSGGEVVIVSTQADLEKYAEADGKHVIKVKGKITITPKGKEVTVTSDKTIVGIGADA
;
A
#
# COMPACT_ATOMS: atom_id res chain seq x y z
N MET A 1 -62.34 16.66 -38.28
CA MET A 1 -61.49 16.41 -37.10
C MET A 1 -60.28 15.64 -37.57
N PHE A 2 -59.15 16.32 -37.80
CA PHE A 2 -57.89 15.67 -38.18
C PHE A 2 -57.14 15.34 -36.89
N SER A 3 -56.91 14.05 -36.65
CA SER A 3 -56.14 13.55 -35.52
C SER A 3 -54.66 13.57 -35.90
N SER A 4 -53.91 14.55 -35.39
CA SER A 4 -52.45 14.58 -35.52
C SER A 4 -51.84 13.48 -34.66
N LEU A 5 -51.19 12.52 -35.32
CA LEU A 5 -50.37 11.51 -34.68
C LEU A 5 -48.98 12.12 -34.42
N ILE A 6 -48.69 12.46 -33.17
CA ILE A 6 -47.38 12.93 -32.74
C ILE A 6 -46.48 11.69 -32.61
N PHE A 7 -45.53 11.54 -33.52
CA PHE A 7 -44.42 10.61 -33.35
C PHE A 7 -43.46 11.22 -32.33
N VAL A 8 -43.49 10.70 -31.09
CA VAL A 8 -42.45 10.98 -30.09
C VAL A 8 -41.27 10.08 -30.45
N THR A 9 -40.31 10.61 -31.20
CA THR A 9 -38.99 10.00 -31.33
C THR A 9 -38.27 10.13 -30.00
N SER A 10 -38.26 9.04 -29.22
CA SER A 10 -37.40 8.89 -28.05
C SER A 10 -35.95 8.89 -28.53
N LEU A 11 -35.28 10.04 -28.41
CA LEU A 11 -33.84 10.14 -28.60
C LEU A 11 -33.19 9.52 -27.37
N VAL A 12 -32.88 8.22 -27.42
CA VAL A 12 -32.01 7.59 -26.42
C VAL A 12 -30.63 8.19 -26.65
N ALA A 13 -30.24 9.13 -25.79
CA ALA A 13 -28.87 9.62 -25.74
C ALA A 13 -28.04 8.52 -25.08
N SER A 14 -27.52 7.59 -25.89
CA SER A 14 -26.43 6.73 -25.44
C SER A 14 -25.25 7.64 -25.15
N VAL A 15 -24.98 7.90 -23.87
CA VAL A 15 -23.71 8.48 -23.43
C VAL A 15 -22.67 7.42 -23.75
N PHE A 16 -21.97 7.57 -24.89
CA PHE A 16 -20.83 6.73 -25.19
C PHE A 16 -19.77 7.03 -24.14
N ALA A 17 -19.34 6.01 -23.40
CA ALA A 17 -18.14 6.11 -22.59
C ALA A 17 -16.97 6.56 -23.48
N ALA A 18 -16.10 7.43 -22.95
CA ALA A 18 -15.03 7.98 -23.75
C ALA A 18 -13.95 6.91 -23.95
N ALA A 19 -13.62 6.58 -25.19
CA ALA A 19 -12.51 5.67 -25.48
C ALA A 19 -11.17 6.44 -25.40
N ARG A 20 -10.10 5.79 -24.93
CA ARG A 20 -8.73 6.32 -24.98
C ARG A 20 -7.86 5.50 -25.93
N THR A 21 -8.20 5.53 -27.23
CA THR A 21 -7.59 4.67 -28.25
C THR A 21 -6.46 5.34 -29.05
N SER A 22 -6.09 6.57 -28.70
CA SER A 22 -5.01 7.31 -29.36
C SER A 22 -4.33 8.27 -28.39
N PRO A 23 -3.03 8.53 -28.55
CA PRO A 23 -2.30 9.45 -27.68
C PRO A 23 -2.87 10.88 -27.77
N PRO A 24 -3.04 11.58 -26.63
CA PRO A 24 -3.27 13.02 -26.63
C PRO A 24 -2.15 13.79 -27.34
N SER A 25 -2.47 14.97 -27.85
CA SER A 25 -1.48 15.83 -28.51
C SER A 25 -0.31 16.14 -27.56
N GLY A 26 0.92 15.83 -27.99
CA GLY A 26 2.14 16.08 -27.23
C GLY A 26 2.48 15.03 -26.18
N ALA A 27 1.73 13.94 -26.10
CA ALA A 27 2.06 12.83 -25.22
C ALA A 27 3.31 12.07 -25.71
N ILE A 28 4.14 11.62 -24.75
CA ILE A 28 5.18 10.62 -24.97
C ILE A 28 4.50 9.27 -25.15
N VAL A 29 4.76 8.59 -26.26
CA VAL A 29 4.08 7.32 -26.59
C VAL A 29 4.96 6.14 -26.20
N VAL A 30 4.44 5.25 -25.37
CA VAL A 30 5.07 3.99 -25.01
C VAL A 30 4.42 2.84 -25.77
N GLY A 31 5.20 2.04 -26.48
CA GLY A 31 4.73 0.91 -27.25
C GLY A 31 5.75 0.44 -28.30
N LYS A 32 5.47 -0.68 -28.97
CA LYS A 32 6.36 -1.27 -29.98
C LYS A 32 6.84 -0.27 -31.04
N ASP A 33 5.95 0.60 -31.48
CA ASP A 33 6.19 1.64 -32.49
C ASP A 33 6.07 3.06 -31.90
N GLY A 34 6.20 3.19 -30.56
CA GLY A 34 6.17 4.47 -29.84
C GLY A 34 7.53 5.17 -29.75
N ASP A 35 7.60 6.27 -29.00
CA ASP A 35 8.84 6.97 -28.68
C ASP A 35 9.76 6.11 -27.81
N PHE A 36 9.17 5.29 -26.93
CA PHE A 36 9.86 4.34 -26.06
C PHE A 36 9.16 2.98 -26.07
N THR A 37 9.92 1.92 -25.79
CA THR A 37 9.36 0.57 -25.62
C THR A 37 9.15 0.19 -24.15
N SER A 38 9.75 0.93 -23.21
CA SER A 38 9.62 0.81 -21.76
C SER A 38 8.92 2.02 -21.17
N ILE A 39 8.10 1.81 -20.13
CA ILE A 39 7.47 2.87 -19.34
C ILE A 39 8.53 3.60 -18.52
N GLN A 40 9.50 2.88 -17.94
CA GLN A 40 10.58 3.51 -17.18
C GLN A 40 11.46 4.42 -18.05
N GLU A 41 11.76 4.03 -19.29
CA GLU A 41 12.51 4.89 -20.22
C GLU A 41 11.73 6.19 -20.54
N ALA A 42 10.42 6.09 -20.75
CA ALA A 42 9.57 7.27 -20.96
C ALA A 42 9.54 8.18 -19.74
N VAL A 43 9.40 7.62 -18.53
CA VAL A 43 9.47 8.37 -17.26
C VAL A 43 10.82 9.09 -17.13
N ASN A 44 11.93 8.41 -17.45
CA ASN A 44 13.27 8.98 -17.38
C ASN A 44 13.50 10.13 -18.39
N SER A 45 12.70 10.20 -19.46
CA SER A 45 12.80 11.24 -20.49
C SER A 45 12.10 12.55 -20.12
N ILE A 46 11.28 12.55 -19.06
CA ILE A 46 10.52 13.73 -18.63
C ILE A 46 11.48 14.85 -18.24
N SER A 47 11.31 15.99 -18.89
CA SER A 47 12.12 17.19 -18.68
C SER A 47 11.31 18.46 -18.36
N SER A 48 9.98 18.36 -18.38
CA SER A 48 9.05 19.44 -18.05
C SER A 48 7.99 18.97 -17.05
N PRO A 49 7.44 19.88 -16.23
CA PRO A 49 6.23 19.57 -15.47
C PRO A 49 5.05 19.28 -16.40
N ASP A 50 4.01 18.64 -15.86
CA ASP A 50 2.75 18.35 -16.55
C ASP A 50 2.91 17.45 -17.79
N ALA A 51 3.93 16.59 -17.78
CA ALA A 51 4.16 15.64 -18.87
C ALA A 51 2.99 14.65 -18.99
N VAL A 52 2.74 14.22 -20.22
CA VAL A 52 1.72 13.21 -20.53
C VAL A 52 2.39 12.00 -21.17
N ILE A 53 2.14 10.82 -20.62
CA ILE A 53 2.53 9.54 -21.21
C ILE A 53 1.26 8.83 -21.69
N PHE A 54 1.29 8.27 -22.88
CA PHE A 54 0.27 7.37 -23.40
C PHE A 54 0.87 6.00 -23.67
N ILE A 55 0.32 4.96 -23.05
CA ILE A 55 0.81 3.58 -23.15
C ILE A 55 -0.11 2.79 -24.07
N GLN A 56 0.46 2.25 -25.15
CA GLN A 56 -0.24 1.38 -26.10
C GLN A 56 -0.57 0.02 -25.48
N PRO A 57 -1.51 -0.77 -26.05
CA PRO A 57 -1.84 -2.11 -25.57
C PRO A 57 -0.60 -3.00 -25.45
N GLY A 58 -0.48 -3.71 -24.33
CA GLY A 58 0.65 -4.59 -24.11
C GLY A 58 0.87 -4.98 -22.65
N THR A 59 1.79 -5.92 -22.47
CA THR A 59 2.33 -6.31 -21.16
C THR A 59 3.76 -5.81 -21.04
N TYR A 60 4.02 -5.05 -19.99
CA TYR A 60 5.27 -4.40 -19.67
C TYR A 60 5.84 -5.05 -18.40
N GLU A 61 6.84 -5.92 -18.57
CA GLU A 61 7.48 -6.66 -17.47
C GLU A 61 8.67 -5.87 -16.92
N GLU A 62 8.40 -4.94 -16.00
CA GLU A 62 9.40 -4.06 -15.39
C GLU A 62 8.92 -3.49 -14.05
N GLN A 63 9.84 -2.95 -13.25
CA GLN A 63 9.48 -2.01 -12.18
C GLN A 63 9.58 -0.58 -12.71
N VAL A 64 8.61 0.27 -12.34
CA VAL A 64 8.60 1.69 -12.67
C VAL A 64 8.72 2.51 -11.39
N LEU A 65 9.76 3.33 -11.30
CA LEU A 65 9.95 4.36 -10.30
C LEU A 65 9.75 5.74 -10.93
N ILE A 66 8.74 6.44 -10.43
CA ILE A 66 8.54 7.86 -10.71
C ILE A 66 9.12 8.62 -9.52
N GLU A 67 10.29 9.21 -9.72
CA GLU A 67 11.03 9.93 -8.68
C GLU A 67 10.28 11.18 -8.21
N ALA A 68 10.51 11.59 -6.96
CA ALA A 68 9.88 12.79 -6.39
C ALA A 68 10.26 14.09 -7.12
N SER A 69 11.35 14.08 -7.89
CA SER A 69 11.77 15.20 -8.74
C SER A 69 10.97 15.34 -10.03
N VAL A 70 10.20 14.32 -10.42
CA VAL A 70 9.25 14.41 -11.53
C VAL A 70 8.08 15.29 -11.06
N GLY A 71 7.67 16.25 -11.90
CA GLY A 71 6.51 17.09 -11.60
C GLY A 71 5.19 16.32 -11.66
N ALA A 72 4.07 17.05 -11.68
CA ALA A 72 2.78 16.46 -12.02
C ALA A 72 2.90 15.72 -13.36
N LEU A 73 2.35 14.51 -13.40
CA LEU A 73 2.49 13.58 -14.51
C LEU A 73 1.14 12.93 -14.75
N THR A 74 0.70 12.92 -15.99
CA THR A 74 -0.48 12.16 -16.40
C THR A 74 -0.07 10.96 -17.25
N ILE A 75 -0.51 9.76 -16.85
CA ILE A 75 -0.26 8.53 -17.59
C ILE A 75 -1.61 7.93 -17.99
N TYR A 76 -1.83 7.80 -19.30
CA TYR A 76 -2.99 7.13 -19.87
C TYR A 76 -2.61 5.76 -20.40
N GLY A 77 -3.30 4.71 -19.96
CA GLY A 77 -3.33 3.43 -20.64
C GLY A 77 -4.34 3.44 -21.79
N TYR A 78 -4.03 2.69 -22.86
CA TYR A 78 -4.99 2.42 -23.92
C TYR A 78 -6.20 1.67 -23.36
N THR A 79 -7.40 2.16 -23.71
CA THR A 79 -8.67 1.48 -23.44
C THR A 79 -9.73 1.85 -24.48
N GLU A 80 -10.65 0.93 -24.74
CA GLU A 80 -11.84 1.17 -25.56
C GLU A 80 -12.99 1.82 -24.77
N ASP A 81 -12.91 1.82 -23.44
CA ASP A 81 -13.85 2.44 -22.52
C ASP A 81 -13.07 2.93 -21.29
N ASP A 82 -12.97 4.24 -21.09
CA ASP A 82 -12.22 4.80 -19.97
C ASP A 82 -12.94 4.72 -18.62
N GLN A 83 -14.23 4.39 -18.60
CA GLN A 83 -15.02 4.22 -17.38
C GLN A 83 -15.14 2.75 -16.92
N ASP A 84 -14.71 1.79 -17.74
CA ASP A 84 -14.72 0.36 -17.42
C ASP A 84 -13.29 -0.19 -17.33
N TYR A 85 -12.81 -0.41 -16.09
CA TYR A 85 -11.48 -0.98 -15.85
C TYR A 85 -11.28 -2.35 -16.53
N ALA A 86 -12.35 -3.10 -16.83
CA ALA A 86 -12.26 -4.38 -17.52
C ALA A 86 -11.87 -4.23 -19.01
N LYS A 87 -11.90 -3.01 -19.56
CA LYS A 87 -11.45 -2.69 -20.94
C LYS A 87 -10.01 -2.23 -21.02
N ASN A 88 -9.31 -2.08 -19.90
CA ASN A 88 -7.89 -1.76 -19.88
C ASN A 88 -7.08 -2.79 -20.68
N GLN A 89 -6.19 -2.32 -21.55
CA GLN A 89 -5.32 -3.19 -22.38
C GLN A 89 -3.83 -3.06 -22.06
N VAL A 90 -3.49 -2.31 -21.00
CA VAL A 90 -2.12 -2.09 -20.53
C VAL A 90 -1.91 -2.80 -19.21
N ILE A 91 -0.92 -3.70 -19.17
CA ILE A 91 -0.51 -4.42 -17.97
C ILE A 91 0.94 -4.07 -17.67
N LEU A 92 1.19 -3.39 -16.56
CA LEU A 92 2.51 -3.24 -15.94
C LEU A 92 2.65 -4.31 -14.87
N THR A 93 3.65 -5.18 -14.98
CA THR A 93 3.82 -6.32 -14.06
C THR A 93 5.26 -6.54 -13.64
N HIS A 94 5.44 -6.97 -12.39
CA HIS A 94 6.71 -7.47 -11.86
C HIS A 94 6.45 -8.55 -10.79
N ASN A 95 7.47 -9.27 -10.32
CA ASN A 95 7.30 -10.39 -9.39
C ASN A 95 8.24 -10.33 -8.16
N LEU A 96 8.42 -9.14 -7.59
CA LEU A 96 9.37 -8.92 -6.51
C LEU A 96 8.68 -8.88 -5.15
N GLY A 97 9.15 -9.72 -4.21
CA GLY A 97 8.73 -9.68 -2.82
C GLY A 97 9.64 -8.79 -1.96
N ALA A 98 9.13 -8.34 -0.82
CA ALA A 98 9.88 -7.50 0.13
C ALA A 98 11.09 -8.21 0.75
N ASP A 99 11.05 -9.54 0.83
CA ASP A 99 12.17 -10.41 1.24
C ASP A 99 13.39 -10.23 0.35
N GLU A 100 13.17 -10.12 -0.97
CA GLU A 100 14.22 -9.92 -1.96
C GLU A 100 14.55 -8.43 -2.16
N ALA A 101 13.53 -7.57 -2.14
CA ALA A 101 13.70 -6.13 -2.32
C ALA A 101 14.36 -5.43 -1.11
N GLY A 102 14.31 -6.07 0.06
CA GLY A 102 14.82 -5.58 1.34
C GLY A 102 13.86 -4.64 2.09
N ASN A 103 12.75 -4.20 1.47
CA ASN A 103 11.63 -3.55 2.14
C ASN A 103 10.38 -3.53 1.24
N ASN A 104 9.25 -3.17 1.84
CA ASN A 104 7.97 -3.04 1.16
C ASN A 104 8.04 -2.11 -0.06
N ASP A 105 8.43 -0.83 0.10
CA ASP A 105 8.46 0.12 -1.02
C ASP A 105 9.22 -0.39 -2.25
N LYS A 106 10.39 -0.98 -2.06
CA LYS A 106 11.22 -1.51 -3.16
C LYS A 106 10.59 -2.71 -3.87
N SER A 107 9.66 -3.43 -3.25
CA SER A 107 8.90 -4.50 -3.89
C SER A 107 7.84 -3.98 -4.87
N GLY A 108 7.52 -2.68 -4.82
CA GLY A 108 6.50 -2.04 -5.65
C GLY A 108 6.75 -2.22 -7.15
N THR A 109 5.75 -2.70 -7.89
CA THR A 109 5.78 -2.75 -9.35
C THR A 109 5.73 -1.33 -9.94
N LEU A 110 4.82 -0.49 -9.44
CA LEU A 110 4.83 0.95 -9.64
C LEU A 110 5.14 1.66 -8.32
N ARG A 111 6.20 2.47 -8.30
CA ARG A 111 6.61 3.30 -7.17
C ARG A 111 6.46 4.76 -7.54
N ALA A 112 5.37 5.38 -7.07
CA ALA A 112 4.98 6.74 -7.41
C ALA A 112 5.35 7.71 -6.29
N LYS A 113 6.53 8.33 -6.39
CA LYS A 113 7.05 9.28 -5.39
C LYS A 113 6.71 10.75 -5.69
N ASN A 114 6.27 11.06 -6.89
CA ASN A 114 5.96 12.43 -7.32
C ASN A 114 4.58 12.92 -6.85
N ASP A 115 4.46 14.21 -6.61
CA ASP A 115 3.17 14.85 -6.37
C ASP A 115 2.37 14.98 -7.67
N GLY A 116 1.04 14.93 -7.59
CA GLY A 116 0.16 15.23 -8.71
C GLY A 116 0.13 14.17 -9.82
N LEU A 117 0.52 12.92 -9.53
CA LEU A 117 0.36 11.82 -10.48
C LEU A 117 -1.13 11.59 -10.77
N LYS A 118 -1.49 11.47 -12.04
CA LYS A 118 -2.79 10.94 -12.47
C LYS A 118 -2.56 9.73 -13.37
N LEU A 119 -2.97 8.55 -12.92
CA LEU A 119 -2.87 7.29 -13.66
C LEU A 119 -4.26 6.84 -14.08
N TYR A 120 -4.44 6.56 -15.38
CA TYR A 120 -5.72 6.18 -15.96
C TYR A 120 -5.59 4.83 -16.68
N ASN A 121 -6.51 3.91 -16.40
CA ASN A 121 -6.74 2.71 -17.23
C ASN A 121 -5.50 1.82 -17.41
N VAL A 122 -4.67 1.69 -16.37
CA VAL A 122 -3.50 0.79 -16.34
C VAL A 122 -3.72 -0.29 -15.28
N ASN A 123 -3.42 -1.53 -15.64
CA ASN A 123 -3.39 -2.65 -14.71
C ASN A 123 -1.96 -2.77 -14.15
N VAL A 124 -1.80 -2.63 -12.83
CA VAL A 124 -0.52 -2.76 -12.13
C VAL A 124 -0.55 -4.01 -11.29
N VAL A 125 0.37 -4.94 -11.56
CA VAL A 125 0.34 -6.29 -10.99
C VAL A 125 1.67 -6.61 -10.31
N ASN A 126 1.62 -7.07 -9.06
CA ASN A 126 2.73 -7.82 -8.48
C ASN A 126 2.39 -9.31 -8.46
N SER A 127 3.02 -10.08 -9.35
CA SER A 127 2.72 -11.49 -9.57
C SER A 127 3.46 -12.45 -8.62
N ARG A 128 4.07 -11.95 -7.53
CA ARG A 128 4.79 -12.77 -6.54
C ARG A 128 3.89 -13.81 -5.87
N GLY A 129 2.62 -13.51 -5.68
CA GLY A 129 1.64 -14.40 -5.06
C GLY A 129 1.75 -14.49 -3.53
N LYS A 130 1.20 -15.55 -2.96
CA LYS A 130 1.11 -15.75 -1.50
C LYS A 130 2.46 -16.06 -0.86
N GLY A 131 2.71 -15.48 0.31
CA GLY A 131 3.76 -15.93 1.25
C GLY A 131 4.68 -14.83 1.75
N VAL A 132 4.76 -13.70 1.03
CA VAL A 132 5.53 -12.53 1.40
C VAL A 132 4.81 -11.27 0.92
N GLN A 133 5.07 -10.13 1.58
CA GLN A 133 4.64 -8.82 1.12
C GLN A 133 5.15 -8.56 -0.30
N ALA A 134 4.26 -8.12 -1.20
CA ALA A 134 4.62 -7.85 -2.58
C ALA A 134 3.70 -6.79 -3.18
N ILE A 135 4.21 -5.58 -3.29
CA ILE A 135 3.41 -4.41 -3.64
C ILE A 135 3.22 -4.28 -5.14
N ALA A 136 1.98 -4.07 -5.57
CA ALA A 136 1.66 -3.62 -6.92
C ALA A 136 1.89 -2.11 -7.03
N LEU A 137 1.23 -1.31 -6.18
CA LEU A 137 1.35 0.14 -6.14
C LEU A 137 1.93 0.63 -4.81
N SER A 138 3.07 1.32 -4.88
CA SER A 138 3.65 2.10 -3.78
C SER A 138 3.40 3.59 -4.03
N ALA A 139 2.35 4.14 -3.44
CA ALA A 139 1.92 5.53 -3.53
C ALA A 139 2.50 6.36 -2.37
N TYR A 140 3.27 7.40 -2.70
CA TYR A 140 4.00 8.24 -1.73
C TYR A 140 3.80 9.73 -1.93
N GLY A 141 3.64 10.17 -3.18
CA GLY A 141 3.45 11.58 -3.47
C GLY A 141 2.08 12.08 -3.00
N ASN A 142 1.95 13.38 -2.92
CA ASN A 142 0.72 14.04 -2.52
C ASN A 142 -0.18 14.32 -3.74
N GLN A 143 -1.50 14.28 -3.53
CA GLN A 143 -2.51 14.57 -4.57
C GLN A 143 -2.38 13.64 -5.78
N GLN A 144 -2.26 12.33 -5.54
CA GLN A 144 -2.20 11.32 -6.59
C GLN A 144 -3.59 10.75 -6.86
N GLY A 145 -3.99 10.69 -8.14
CA GLY A 145 -5.27 10.15 -8.60
C GLY A 145 -5.08 8.88 -9.44
N TYR A 146 -5.93 7.89 -9.20
CA TYR A 146 -5.94 6.61 -9.89
C TYR A 146 -7.36 6.32 -10.40
N TYR A 147 -7.53 6.27 -11.72
CA TYR A 147 -8.83 6.34 -12.38
C TYR A 147 -9.03 5.16 -13.32
N GLY A 148 -10.04 4.31 -13.07
CA GLY A 148 -10.28 3.13 -13.91
C GLY A 148 -9.13 2.14 -13.92
N CYS A 149 -8.26 2.14 -12.90
CA CYS A 149 -7.07 1.28 -12.84
C CYS A 149 -7.41 -0.10 -12.25
N GLN A 150 -6.50 -1.05 -12.43
CA GLN A 150 -6.52 -2.30 -11.66
C GLN A 150 -5.23 -2.45 -10.88
N PHE A 151 -5.32 -2.85 -9.61
CA PHE A 151 -4.17 -3.14 -8.75
C PHE A 151 -4.30 -4.56 -8.20
N SER A 152 -3.40 -5.46 -8.61
CA SER A 152 -3.52 -6.89 -8.27
C SER A 152 -2.27 -7.44 -7.58
N GLY A 153 -2.50 -8.18 -6.51
CA GLY A 153 -1.47 -8.81 -5.66
C GLY A 153 -2.09 -9.83 -4.72
N TYR A 154 -1.38 -10.16 -3.63
CA TYR A 154 -1.91 -11.07 -2.60
C TYR A 154 -1.78 -10.48 -1.19
N GLN A 155 -0.54 -10.20 -0.77
CA GLN A 155 -0.26 -9.53 0.50
C GLN A 155 0.35 -8.16 0.18
N ASP A 156 -0.15 -7.11 0.84
CA ASP A 156 0.34 -5.73 0.71
C ASP A 156 0.21 -5.15 -0.73
N THR A 157 -0.91 -5.39 -1.44
CA THR A 157 -1.08 -4.97 -2.85
C THR A 157 -0.92 -3.46 -3.08
N VAL A 158 -1.59 -2.62 -2.29
CA VAL A 158 -1.58 -1.15 -2.41
C VAL A 158 -1.05 -0.53 -1.12
N LEU A 159 0.13 0.05 -1.21
CA LEU A 159 0.73 0.87 -0.16
C LEU A 159 0.39 2.34 -0.40
N THR A 160 -0.40 2.93 0.49
CA THR A 160 -0.62 4.38 0.58
C THR A 160 0.26 4.94 1.70
N SER A 161 1.52 5.22 1.36
CA SER A 161 2.52 5.51 2.37
C SER A 161 2.40 6.91 2.95
N GLN A 162 2.31 7.93 2.09
CA GLN A 162 2.31 9.36 2.46
C GLN A 162 1.46 10.15 1.46
N GLY A 163 0.91 11.30 1.89
CA GLY A 163 0.14 12.18 1.01
C GLY A 163 -1.34 11.81 0.88
N ARG A 164 -2.03 12.49 -0.04
CA ARG A 164 -3.46 12.28 -0.36
C ARG A 164 -3.60 11.48 -1.65
N HIS A 165 -4.31 10.36 -1.59
CA HIS A 165 -4.50 9.43 -2.71
C HIS A 165 -5.98 9.20 -2.98
N TYR A 166 -6.41 9.43 -4.22
CA TYR A 166 -7.80 9.24 -4.63
C TYR A 166 -7.88 8.12 -5.67
N PHE A 167 -8.69 7.11 -5.39
CA PHE A 167 -8.97 6.00 -6.29
C PHE A 167 -10.43 6.11 -6.73
N HIS A 168 -10.69 6.04 -8.04
CA HIS A 168 -12.03 6.13 -8.59
C HIS A 168 -12.27 5.04 -9.63
N GLY A 169 -13.41 4.35 -9.54
CA GLY A 169 -13.82 3.38 -10.57
C GLY A 169 -12.77 2.28 -10.80
N SER A 170 -11.96 1.97 -9.79
CA SER A 170 -10.79 1.09 -9.92
C SER A 170 -11.04 -0.26 -9.26
N TYR A 171 -10.35 -1.29 -9.74
CA TYR A 171 -10.34 -2.62 -9.14
C TYR A 171 -9.10 -2.80 -8.25
N ILE A 172 -9.28 -3.28 -7.03
CA ILE A 172 -8.18 -3.58 -6.10
C ILE A 172 -8.35 -5.01 -5.58
N GLU A 173 -7.32 -5.83 -5.78
CA GLU A 173 -7.37 -7.26 -5.48
C GLU A 173 -6.28 -7.69 -4.49
N GLY A 174 -6.67 -8.50 -3.52
CA GLY A 174 -5.74 -9.14 -2.60
C GLY A 174 -6.41 -10.01 -1.54
N ALA A 175 -5.62 -10.43 -0.56
CA ALA A 175 -6.05 -11.28 0.55
C ALA A 175 -5.65 -10.72 1.91
N THR A 176 -4.36 -10.38 2.10
CA THR A 176 -3.84 -9.98 3.42
C THR A 176 -3.33 -8.54 3.38
N ASP A 177 -3.90 -7.68 4.22
CA ASP A 177 -3.47 -6.30 4.43
C ASP A 177 -3.28 -5.53 3.11
N PHE A 178 -4.13 -5.81 2.12
CA PHE A 178 -3.81 -5.46 0.75
C PHE A 178 -4.09 -3.98 0.40
N ILE A 179 -4.74 -3.24 1.31
CA ILE A 179 -4.78 -1.78 1.33
C ILE A 179 -4.18 -1.31 2.67
N PHE A 180 -2.97 -0.75 2.64
CA PHE A 180 -2.23 -0.46 3.87
C PHE A 180 -1.30 0.75 3.76
N GLY A 181 -0.74 1.15 4.91
CA GLY A 181 0.14 2.30 5.05
C GLY A 181 -0.05 3.02 6.38
N GLN A 182 0.89 3.91 6.73
CA GLN A 182 0.97 4.53 8.05
C GLN A 182 0.53 6.00 8.06
N GLU A 183 0.95 6.79 7.07
CA GLU A 183 0.75 8.25 7.07
C GLU A 183 -0.20 8.74 5.97
N GLY A 184 -0.47 7.90 4.96
CA GLY A 184 -1.32 8.24 3.83
C GLY A 184 -2.77 8.55 4.22
N ILE A 185 -3.40 9.41 3.43
CA ILE A 185 -4.83 9.72 3.45
C ILE A 185 -5.40 9.21 2.13
N ALA A 186 -6.24 8.18 2.16
CA ALA A 186 -6.74 7.53 0.96
C ALA A 186 -8.27 7.46 0.93
N TRP A 187 -8.82 7.79 -0.24
CA TRP A 187 -10.25 7.70 -0.52
C TRP A 187 -10.47 6.80 -1.74
N PHE A 188 -11.28 5.76 -1.56
CA PHE A 188 -11.65 4.81 -2.60
C PHE A 188 -13.13 5.04 -2.94
N GLU A 189 -13.41 5.69 -4.08
CA GLU A 189 -14.76 6.00 -4.55
C GLU A 189 -15.16 5.04 -5.66
N SER A 190 -16.30 4.36 -5.52
CA SER A 190 -16.84 3.49 -6.59
C SER A 190 -15.83 2.44 -7.07
N CYS A 191 -15.03 1.90 -6.14
CA CYS A 191 -14.06 0.86 -6.42
C CYS A 191 -14.70 -0.53 -6.26
N THR A 192 -14.13 -1.51 -6.97
CA THR A 192 -14.39 -2.93 -6.72
C THR A 192 -13.22 -3.51 -5.94
N ILE A 193 -13.50 -4.12 -4.80
CA ILE A 193 -12.54 -4.71 -3.87
C ILE A 193 -12.67 -6.23 -3.94
N GLY A 194 -11.75 -6.86 -4.67
CA GLY A 194 -11.77 -8.29 -4.98
C GLY A 194 -10.98 -9.13 -3.97
N ILE A 195 -11.66 -10.08 -3.31
CA ILE A 195 -11.05 -10.93 -2.29
C ILE A 195 -10.56 -12.24 -2.89
N THR A 196 -9.25 -12.47 -2.90
CA THR A 196 -8.61 -13.66 -3.48
C THR A 196 -8.20 -14.72 -2.47
N GLY A 197 -8.42 -14.46 -1.17
CA GLY A 197 -8.20 -15.45 -0.12
C GLY A 197 -8.53 -14.90 1.25
N LYS A 198 -8.40 -15.77 2.26
CA LYS A 198 -8.59 -15.39 3.66
C LYS A 198 -7.62 -14.28 4.07
N GLY A 199 -8.14 -13.24 4.72
CA GLY A 199 -7.33 -12.20 5.34
C GLY A 199 -8.09 -10.93 5.71
N TYR A 200 -7.54 -9.79 5.32
CA TYR A 200 -7.92 -8.46 5.78
C TYR A 200 -7.82 -7.47 4.62
N ILE A 201 -8.85 -6.67 4.39
CA ILE A 201 -8.85 -5.66 3.33
C ILE A 201 -7.89 -4.53 3.70
N THR A 202 -8.08 -3.95 4.89
CA THR A 202 -7.31 -2.79 5.32
C THR A 202 -6.36 -3.09 6.48
N ALA A 203 -5.20 -2.45 6.46
CA ALA A 203 -4.26 -2.39 7.58
C ALA A 203 -3.76 -0.95 7.76
N SER A 204 -4.56 -0.12 8.43
CA SER A 204 -4.16 1.24 8.76
C SER A 204 -3.08 1.23 9.84
N GLY A 205 -1.94 1.86 9.52
CA GLY A 205 -0.79 2.04 10.39
C GLY A 205 -0.79 3.38 11.11
N ARG A 206 -1.93 4.08 11.18
CA ARG A 206 -2.03 5.34 11.92
C ARG A 206 -1.63 5.15 13.39
N ASP A 207 -0.62 5.90 13.85
CA ASP A 207 0.09 5.64 15.10
C ASP A 207 -0.14 6.66 16.22
N SER A 208 -0.91 7.72 15.95
CA SER A 208 -1.18 8.79 16.91
C SER A 208 -2.53 9.48 16.66
N GLU A 209 -3.10 10.09 17.70
CA GLU A 209 -4.34 10.87 17.62
C GLU A 209 -4.20 12.12 16.72
N ASP A 210 -3.00 12.70 16.63
CA ASP A 210 -2.73 13.88 15.80
C ASP A 210 -2.47 13.53 14.33
N SER A 211 -2.23 12.25 14.01
CA SER A 211 -2.00 11.84 12.63
C SER A 211 -3.26 12.08 11.77
N PRO A 212 -3.13 12.74 10.61
CA PRO A 212 -4.26 12.99 9.72
C PRO A 212 -4.62 11.77 8.85
N SER A 213 -3.91 10.65 8.96
CA SER A 213 -4.17 9.46 8.15
C SER A 213 -5.63 9.00 8.23
N TRP A 214 -6.19 8.61 7.09
CA TRP A 214 -7.57 8.13 6.94
C TRP A 214 -7.61 7.15 5.79
N TYR A 215 -8.33 6.04 5.93
CA TYR A 215 -8.88 5.29 4.79
C TYR A 215 -10.40 5.38 4.79
N VAL A 216 -10.96 5.81 3.67
CA VAL A 216 -12.41 5.80 3.44
C VAL A 216 -12.71 5.03 2.17
N ILE A 217 -13.47 3.95 2.33
CA ILE A 217 -13.99 3.13 1.25
C ILE A 217 -15.45 3.54 1.08
N ASN A 218 -15.75 4.28 0.01
CA ASN A 218 -17.04 4.91 -0.24
C ASN A 218 -17.66 4.40 -1.55
N LYS A 219 -18.96 4.10 -1.51
CA LYS A 219 -19.73 3.62 -2.68
C LYS A 219 -19.07 2.48 -3.44
N SER A 220 -18.32 1.65 -2.74
CA SER A 220 -17.51 0.59 -3.34
C SER A 220 -18.20 -0.76 -3.15
N THR A 221 -17.75 -1.77 -3.88
CA THR A 221 -18.24 -3.15 -3.76
C THR A 221 -17.13 -4.03 -3.21
N VAL A 222 -17.45 -4.89 -2.24
CA VAL A 222 -16.55 -5.93 -1.73
C VAL A 222 -17.08 -7.29 -2.15
N GLU A 223 -16.32 -8.01 -2.98
CA GLU A 223 -16.78 -9.27 -3.58
C GLU A 223 -15.74 -10.39 -3.51
N ALA A 224 -16.24 -11.63 -3.51
CA ALA A 224 -15.40 -12.82 -3.57
C ALA A 224 -14.92 -13.06 -5.00
N VAL A 225 -13.60 -13.19 -5.17
CA VAL A 225 -12.98 -13.62 -6.43
C VAL A 225 -12.54 -15.08 -6.30
N ASN A 226 -11.79 -15.38 -5.25
CA ASN A 226 -11.29 -16.71 -4.91
C ASN A 226 -11.35 -16.97 -3.39
N ALA A 227 -12.41 -16.48 -2.74
CA ALA A 227 -12.66 -16.62 -1.31
C ALA A 227 -14.08 -17.10 -1.05
N LYS A 228 -14.31 -17.64 0.15
CA LYS A 228 -15.63 -18.10 0.61
C LYS A 228 -16.28 -17.08 1.52
N ALA A 229 -17.57 -17.27 1.78
CA ALA A 229 -18.30 -16.49 2.76
C ALA A 229 -17.57 -16.45 4.11
N GLY A 230 -17.44 -15.25 4.67
CA GLY A 230 -16.79 -14.99 5.96
C GLY A 230 -15.27 -15.19 6.02
N GLU A 231 -14.57 -15.29 4.89
CA GLU A 231 -13.10 -15.46 4.87
C GLU A 231 -12.32 -14.14 4.98
N THR A 232 -12.92 -12.98 4.71
CA THR A 232 -12.24 -11.68 4.86
C THR A 232 -12.78 -10.85 6.01
N HIS A 233 -11.98 -9.90 6.46
CA HIS A 233 -12.36 -8.85 7.40
C HIS A 233 -12.13 -7.49 6.73
N LEU A 234 -12.94 -6.50 7.10
CA LEU A 234 -12.82 -5.10 6.67
C LEU A 234 -11.45 -4.52 7.02
N GLY A 235 -10.85 -4.94 8.14
CA GLY A 235 -9.47 -4.62 8.46
C GLY A 235 -8.99 -5.08 9.82
N ARG A 236 -7.72 -4.80 10.08
CA ARG A 236 -7.04 -4.97 11.38
C ARG A 236 -6.03 -3.84 11.63
N PRO A 237 -5.82 -3.43 12.90
CA PRO A 237 -5.06 -2.22 13.19
C PRO A 237 -3.56 -2.48 13.23
N TRP A 238 -2.84 -2.11 12.17
CA TRP A 238 -1.38 -2.24 12.15
C TRP A 238 -0.70 -1.38 13.23
N ARG A 239 -1.33 -0.26 13.62
CA ARG A 239 -0.91 0.59 14.75
C ARG A 239 -2.10 1.02 15.62
N ASP A 240 -1.79 1.56 16.80
CA ASP A 240 -2.72 1.79 17.90
C ASP A 240 -3.92 2.67 17.53
N TYR A 241 -3.71 3.64 16.64
CA TYR A 241 -4.69 4.67 16.28
C TYR A 241 -5.28 4.45 14.88
N ALA A 242 -5.25 3.21 14.37
CA ALA A 242 -5.78 2.83 13.06
C ALA A 242 -7.16 3.44 12.79
N ARG A 243 -7.35 3.98 11.59
CA ARG A 243 -8.58 4.70 11.22
C ARG A 243 -9.05 4.34 9.82
N VAL A 244 -10.23 3.71 9.75
CA VAL A 244 -10.84 3.22 8.50
C VAL A 244 -12.35 3.37 8.57
N VAL A 245 -12.98 3.78 7.47
CA VAL A 245 -14.44 3.80 7.31
C VAL A 245 -14.85 3.09 6.03
N PHE A 246 -15.81 2.17 6.14
CA PHE A 246 -16.56 1.63 4.99
C PHE A 246 -17.94 2.27 4.98
N GLN A 247 -18.29 2.98 3.91
CA GLN A 247 -19.54 3.72 3.84
C GLN A 247 -20.22 3.63 2.47
N ASN A 248 -21.55 3.64 2.47
CA ASN A 248 -22.40 3.57 1.28
C ASN A 248 -22.02 2.43 0.33
N SER A 249 -21.40 1.36 0.84
CA SER A 249 -20.75 0.32 0.06
C SER A 249 -21.55 -0.97 0.10
N GLU A 250 -21.44 -1.79 -0.95
CA GLU A 250 -22.01 -3.13 -0.98
C GLU A 250 -20.98 -4.13 -0.45
N LEU A 251 -21.27 -4.75 0.69
CA LEU A 251 -20.41 -5.74 1.34
C LEU A 251 -20.98 -7.13 1.06
N GLY A 252 -20.30 -7.91 0.21
CA GLY A 252 -20.68 -9.28 -0.09
C GLY A 252 -20.50 -10.23 1.11
N SER A 253 -21.11 -11.42 1.02
CA SER A 253 -21.05 -12.45 2.08
C SER A 253 -19.64 -12.95 2.42
N VAL A 254 -18.63 -12.59 1.61
CA VAL A 254 -17.20 -12.83 1.89
C VAL A 254 -16.72 -12.15 3.17
N VAL A 255 -17.36 -11.05 3.57
CA VAL A 255 -17.06 -10.33 4.81
C VAL A 255 -17.54 -11.13 6.01
N ASN A 256 -16.63 -11.39 6.95
CA ASN A 256 -16.93 -12.06 8.21
C ASN A 256 -17.86 -11.21 9.07
N ALA A 257 -18.79 -11.84 9.78
CA ALA A 257 -19.76 -11.16 10.66
C ALA A 257 -19.08 -10.30 11.74
N VAL A 258 -17.90 -10.71 12.22
CA VAL A 258 -17.10 -9.93 13.18
C VAL A 258 -16.57 -8.63 12.56
N GLY A 259 -16.38 -8.60 11.24
CA GLY A 259 -16.02 -7.43 10.43
C GLY A 259 -14.57 -6.97 10.62
N TRP A 260 -14.11 -6.78 11.85
CA TRP A 260 -12.82 -6.22 12.20
C TRP A 260 -12.10 -7.12 13.19
N THR A 261 -10.78 -7.24 13.09
CA THR A 261 -10.01 -8.01 14.09
C THR A 261 -8.99 -7.15 14.80
N GLU A 262 -8.59 -7.60 15.98
CA GLU A 262 -7.44 -7.08 16.70
C GLU A 262 -6.13 -7.39 15.96
N TRP A 263 -5.07 -6.68 16.32
CA TRP A 263 -3.69 -7.07 16.03
C TRP A 263 -3.09 -7.63 17.31
N ASP A 264 -2.12 -8.55 17.24
CA ASP A 264 -1.60 -9.28 18.43
C ASP A 264 -1.16 -8.36 19.60
N THR A 265 -0.82 -7.10 19.31
CA THR A 265 -0.39 -6.09 20.29
C THR A 265 -1.38 -4.94 20.49
N ASN A 266 -2.50 -4.89 19.75
CA ASN A 266 -3.48 -3.81 19.78
C ASN A 266 -4.90 -4.39 19.89
N ASN A 267 -5.52 -4.14 21.05
CA ASN A 267 -6.86 -4.59 21.42
C ASN A 267 -8.01 -3.69 20.91
N GLY A 268 -7.70 -2.66 20.12
CA GLY A 268 -8.69 -1.76 19.53
C GLY A 268 -9.05 -0.52 20.35
N GLU A 269 -8.39 -0.24 21.48
CA GLU A 269 -8.76 0.86 22.39
C GLU A 269 -8.80 2.25 21.72
N HIS A 270 -7.82 2.56 20.87
CA HIS A 270 -7.73 3.86 20.18
C HIS A 270 -8.15 3.79 18.70
N VAL A 271 -8.66 2.64 18.27
CA VAL A 271 -9.03 2.41 16.88
C VAL A 271 -10.33 3.13 16.54
N TYR A 272 -10.38 3.68 15.32
CA TYR A 272 -11.57 4.26 14.73
C TYR A 272 -11.96 3.45 13.50
N TYR A 273 -12.82 2.45 13.70
CA TYR A 273 -13.42 1.66 12.62
C TYR A 273 -14.90 1.94 12.53
N GLY A 274 -15.31 2.53 11.41
CA GLY A 274 -16.67 3.00 11.18
C GLY A 274 -17.34 2.31 10.00
N GLU A 275 -18.63 2.05 10.13
CA GLU A 275 -19.51 1.60 9.06
C GLU A 275 -20.72 2.55 8.94
N PHE A 276 -21.08 2.95 7.72
CA PHE A 276 -22.25 3.82 7.48
C PHE A 276 -22.99 3.44 6.20
N GLY A 277 -24.29 3.16 6.28
CA GLY A 277 -25.13 3.00 5.08
C GLY A 277 -24.70 1.89 4.12
N ASN A 278 -23.94 0.89 4.61
CA ASN A 278 -23.53 -0.26 3.81
C ASN A 278 -24.71 -1.20 3.56
N THR A 279 -24.68 -1.92 2.45
CA THR A 279 -25.70 -2.90 2.03
C THR A 279 -25.04 -4.22 1.63
N GLY A 280 -25.82 -5.25 1.29
CA GLY A 280 -25.31 -6.58 0.92
C GLY A 280 -25.20 -7.56 2.09
N ASP A 281 -24.98 -8.83 1.76
CA ASP A 281 -25.05 -9.95 2.72
C ASP A 281 -24.01 -9.88 3.85
N GLY A 282 -22.91 -9.17 3.65
CA GLY A 282 -21.84 -8.94 4.64
C GLY A 282 -21.99 -7.68 5.47
N ALA A 283 -23.05 -6.87 5.25
CA ALA A 283 -23.20 -5.56 5.88
C ALA A 283 -23.91 -5.56 7.25
N ALA A 284 -24.43 -6.70 7.71
CA ALA A 284 -25.04 -6.79 9.04
C ALA A 284 -24.00 -6.46 10.14
N THR A 285 -24.36 -5.60 11.10
CA THR A 285 -23.42 -5.06 12.11
C THR A 285 -23.64 -5.59 13.53
N ASP A 286 -24.61 -6.48 13.74
CA ASP A 286 -25.01 -7.01 15.04
C ASP A 286 -23.97 -7.94 15.70
N GLU A 287 -23.07 -8.53 14.90
CA GLU A 287 -21.99 -9.40 15.37
C GLU A 287 -20.59 -8.74 15.31
N ARG A 288 -20.51 -7.45 14.98
CA ARG A 288 -19.23 -6.76 14.80
C ARG A 288 -18.40 -6.76 16.08
N ALA A 289 -17.08 -6.71 15.91
CA ALA A 289 -16.15 -6.48 17.01
C ALA A 289 -16.57 -5.29 17.88
N SER A 290 -16.37 -5.39 19.20
CA SER A 290 -16.87 -4.42 20.17
C SER A 290 -16.30 -3.01 20.02
N PHE A 291 -15.14 -2.86 19.37
CA PHE A 291 -14.51 -1.57 19.05
C PHE A 291 -14.96 -0.99 17.70
N SER A 292 -15.80 -1.70 16.94
CA SER A 292 -16.43 -1.20 15.72
C SER A 292 -17.53 -0.18 16.05
N ARG A 293 -17.82 0.71 15.09
CA ARG A 293 -18.77 1.80 15.23
C ARG A 293 -19.73 1.80 14.05
N VAL A 294 -21.02 1.81 14.33
CA VAL A 294 -22.03 2.24 13.35
C VAL A 294 -22.12 3.76 13.44
N LEU A 295 -21.84 4.45 12.34
CA LEU A 295 -21.85 5.91 12.30
C LEU A 295 -23.27 6.44 12.06
N ASP A 296 -23.54 7.66 12.51
CA ASP A 296 -24.81 8.36 12.26
C ASP A 296 -24.83 9.11 10.92
N ALA A 297 -23.66 9.36 10.34
CA ALA A 297 -23.47 10.04 9.07
C ALA A 297 -22.21 9.52 8.36
N ALA A 298 -22.19 9.63 7.03
CA ALA A 298 -20.99 9.42 6.23
C ALA A 298 -19.94 10.50 6.54
N VAL A 299 -18.67 10.10 6.52
CA VAL A 299 -17.54 11.04 6.50
C VAL A 299 -17.51 11.70 5.12
N SER A 300 -17.34 13.02 5.05
CA SER A 300 -17.24 13.75 3.78
C SER A 300 -15.81 13.77 3.24
N ILE A 301 -15.66 13.82 1.92
CA ILE A 301 -14.34 13.90 1.29
C ILE A 301 -13.63 15.23 1.63
N GLU A 302 -14.38 16.29 1.86
CA GLU A 302 -13.85 17.60 2.29
C GLU A 302 -13.26 17.55 3.70
N GLU A 303 -13.82 16.74 4.61
CA GLU A 303 -13.24 16.51 5.94
C GLU A 303 -11.91 15.75 5.85
N VAL A 304 -11.82 14.80 4.91
CA VAL A 304 -10.65 13.93 4.73
C VAL A 304 -9.50 14.62 4.00
N PHE A 305 -9.79 15.33 2.90
CA PHE A 305 -8.76 15.93 2.04
C PHE A 305 -8.58 17.44 2.21
N THR A 306 -9.52 18.15 2.83
CA THR A 306 -9.58 19.62 2.92
C THR A 306 -9.79 20.34 1.58
N SER A 307 -9.27 19.81 0.47
CA SER A 307 -9.49 20.29 -0.90
C SER A 307 -9.48 19.13 -1.89
N THR A 308 -10.36 19.20 -2.89
CA THR A 308 -10.55 18.20 -3.95
C THR A 308 -10.26 18.75 -5.35
N GLU A 309 -9.74 19.98 -5.48
CA GLU A 309 -9.51 20.64 -6.79
C GLU A 309 -8.52 19.90 -7.70
N TRP A 310 -7.66 19.05 -7.13
CA TRP A 310 -6.68 18.24 -7.85
C TRP A 310 -7.28 16.96 -8.44
N ILE A 311 -8.46 16.55 -7.96
CA ILE A 311 -9.20 15.39 -8.47
C ILE A 311 -9.79 15.73 -9.84
N ASP A 312 -9.64 14.82 -10.79
CA ASP A 312 -10.26 14.94 -12.11
C ASP A 312 -11.78 14.80 -12.03
N SER A 313 -12.46 15.94 -11.86
CA SER A 313 -13.92 15.99 -11.82
C SER A 313 -14.57 15.66 -13.16
N GLU A 314 -13.87 15.78 -14.29
CA GLU A 314 -14.43 15.43 -15.60
C GLU A 314 -14.54 13.90 -15.68
N PHE A 315 -13.47 13.18 -15.34
CA PHE A 315 -13.51 11.72 -15.27
C PHE A 315 -14.58 11.23 -14.28
N VAL A 316 -14.58 11.78 -13.05
CA VAL A 316 -15.48 11.35 -11.96
C VAL A 316 -16.96 11.58 -12.29
N ASN A 317 -17.29 12.64 -13.03
CA ASN A 317 -18.69 12.96 -13.37
C ASN A 317 -19.14 12.34 -14.70
N ASN A 318 -18.22 11.74 -15.48
CA ASN A 318 -18.52 11.15 -16.78
C ASN A 318 -19.00 9.69 -16.67
N VAL A 319 -19.57 9.30 -15.54
CA VAL A 319 -20.17 7.98 -15.35
C VAL A 319 -21.42 7.91 -16.24
N ALA A 320 -21.36 7.05 -17.26
CA ALA A 320 -22.57 6.65 -17.97
C ALA A 320 -23.50 6.04 -16.92
N THR A 321 -24.62 6.71 -16.62
CA THR A 321 -25.65 6.13 -15.75
C THR A 321 -26.07 4.80 -16.36
N ALA A 322 -25.73 3.68 -15.71
CA ALA A 322 -26.27 2.38 -16.05
C ALA A 322 -27.80 2.54 -16.16
N PRO A 323 -28.44 2.09 -17.25
CA PRO A 323 -29.89 2.18 -17.34
C PRO A 323 -30.47 1.35 -16.18
N GLU A 324 -31.37 1.97 -15.42
CA GLU A 324 -32.18 1.31 -14.40
C GLU A 324 -32.85 0.08 -15.04
N THR A 325 -32.38 -1.12 -14.68
CA THR A 325 -32.83 -2.37 -15.29
C THR A 325 -34.24 -2.68 -14.83
N ALA A 326 -35.15 -2.81 -15.80
CA ALA A 326 -36.43 -3.49 -15.59
C ALA A 326 -36.17 -4.94 -15.12
N PRO A 327 -37.09 -5.57 -14.36
CA PRO A 327 -36.83 -6.87 -13.76
C PRO A 327 -36.71 -7.94 -14.86
N GLU A 328 -35.51 -8.51 -15.03
CA GLU A 328 -35.27 -9.65 -15.92
C GLU A 328 -35.27 -10.98 -15.15
N GLU A 329 -35.84 -11.99 -15.82
CA GLU A 329 -35.91 -13.41 -15.46
C GLU A 329 -34.50 -14.01 -15.24
N PRO A 330 -34.36 -15.13 -14.49
CA PRO A 330 -33.05 -15.60 -14.02
C PRO A 330 -32.17 -16.08 -15.18
N VAL A 331 -31.06 -15.37 -15.40
CA VAL A 331 -29.98 -15.75 -16.32
C VAL A 331 -28.75 -16.14 -15.49
N ASP A 332 -28.02 -17.15 -15.96
CA ASP A 332 -26.81 -17.72 -15.37
C ASP A 332 -25.70 -16.66 -15.18
N ASN A 333 -25.40 -16.32 -13.91
CA ASN A 333 -24.49 -15.25 -13.49
C ASN A 333 -23.04 -15.71 -13.32
N SER A 334 -22.47 -16.34 -14.34
CA SER A 334 -21.01 -16.57 -14.38
C SER A 334 -20.33 -15.44 -15.18
N PRO A 335 -19.50 -14.57 -14.57
CA PRO A 335 -18.76 -13.54 -15.30
C PRO A 335 -17.71 -14.16 -16.26
N PRO A 336 -17.39 -13.51 -17.38
CA PRO A 336 -16.36 -13.98 -18.30
C PRO A 336 -14.98 -13.95 -17.61
N ILE A 337 -14.49 -15.13 -17.26
CA ILE A 337 -13.15 -15.39 -16.78
C ILE A 337 -12.15 -15.06 -17.90
N VAL A 338 -11.20 -14.16 -17.63
CA VAL A 338 -9.96 -14.09 -18.44
C VAL A 338 -9.31 -15.47 -18.34
N PRO A 339 -9.10 -16.19 -19.46
CA PRO A 339 -8.66 -17.57 -19.38
C PRO A 339 -7.28 -17.64 -18.71
N ALA A 340 -7.20 -18.38 -17.61
CA ALA A 340 -5.99 -18.67 -16.83
C ALA A 340 -4.89 -19.45 -17.61
N THR A 341 -4.99 -19.51 -18.93
CA THR A 341 -4.17 -20.39 -19.79
C THR A 341 -2.87 -19.76 -20.27
N THR A 342 -2.62 -18.47 -20.02
CA THR A 342 -1.36 -17.80 -20.44
C THR A 342 -0.33 -17.68 -19.31
N LEU A 343 -0.69 -17.95 -18.05
CA LEU A 343 0.23 -17.89 -16.90
C LEU A 343 0.78 -19.26 -16.45
N GLN A 344 0.28 -20.36 -16.99
CA GLN A 344 0.70 -21.72 -16.57
C GLN A 344 1.99 -22.23 -17.23
N THR A 345 2.59 -21.50 -18.18
CA THR A 345 3.84 -21.94 -18.84
C THR A 345 5.14 -21.40 -18.22
N LEU A 346 5.08 -20.66 -17.11
CA LEU A 346 6.28 -20.09 -16.46
C LEU A 346 6.57 -20.59 -15.04
N VAL A 347 5.74 -21.47 -14.48
CA VAL A 347 6.03 -22.10 -13.18
C VAL A 347 6.79 -23.41 -13.40
N ARG A 348 8.12 -23.35 -13.43
CA ARG A 348 8.94 -24.54 -13.18
C ARG A 348 8.83 -24.89 -11.70
N GLU A 349 8.22 -26.03 -11.38
CA GLU A 349 8.37 -26.64 -10.07
C GLU A 349 9.86 -26.92 -9.80
N THR A 350 10.38 -26.33 -8.74
CA THR A 350 11.69 -26.70 -8.19
C THR A 350 11.42 -27.76 -7.12
N PRO A 351 12.03 -28.97 -7.18
CA PRO A 351 11.73 -30.00 -6.21
C PRO A 351 12.31 -29.65 -4.84
N ALA A 352 11.60 -30.05 -3.80
CA ALA A 352 12.00 -29.93 -2.39
C ALA A 352 13.37 -30.57 -2.15
N ALA A 353 14.28 -29.82 -1.53
CA ALA A 353 15.56 -30.33 -1.06
C ALA A 353 15.39 -30.94 0.34
N GLU A 354 15.68 -32.23 0.44
CA GLU A 354 15.79 -33.00 1.68
C GLU A 354 16.96 -32.51 2.54
N THR A 355 16.72 -32.36 3.83
CA THR A 355 17.73 -32.12 4.87
C THR A 355 18.43 -33.43 5.24
N PRO A 356 19.78 -33.52 5.22
CA PRO A 356 20.47 -34.59 5.93
C PRO A 356 20.94 -34.10 7.31
N ALA A 357 20.66 -34.92 8.31
CA ALA A 357 21.20 -34.86 9.66
C ALA A 357 22.67 -35.29 9.69
N VAL A 358 23.50 -34.62 10.50
CA VAL A 358 24.77 -35.19 11.01
C VAL A 358 25.00 -34.70 12.46
N GLU A 359 25.20 -35.66 13.35
CA GLU A 359 25.52 -35.55 14.79
C GLU A 359 27.01 -35.19 15.08
N ALA A 360 27.21 -34.36 16.11
CA ALA A 360 28.18 -34.44 17.24
C ALA A 360 29.72 -34.48 16.99
N PRO A 361 30.63 -34.25 17.99
CA PRO A 361 30.42 -34.11 19.44
C PRO A 361 31.21 -33.03 20.22
N LEU A 362 30.68 -32.73 21.43
CA LEU A 362 31.28 -32.51 22.77
C LEU A 362 32.74 -32.04 22.93
N GLU A 363 32.97 -31.05 23.81
CA GLU A 363 33.62 -31.29 25.13
C GLU A 363 33.52 -30.10 26.10
N ALA A 364 33.50 -30.44 27.39
CA ALA A 364 33.19 -29.60 28.53
C ALA A 364 34.45 -29.04 29.21
N VAL A 365 34.29 -27.93 29.95
CA VAL A 365 35.13 -27.66 31.13
C VAL A 365 34.30 -26.94 32.20
N ALA A 366 34.22 -27.59 33.37
CA ALA A 366 33.69 -27.03 34.59
C ALA A 366 34.83 -26.45 35.45
N SER A 367 34.56 -25.42 36.25
CA SER A 367 34.88 -25.44 37.70
C SER A 367 34.29 -24.23 38.43
N THR A 368 33.99 -24.51 39.69
CA THR A 368 33.20 -23.81 40.72
C THR A 368 34.04 -22.93 41.66
N SER A 369 33.41 -21.97 42.35
CA SER A 369 33.65 -21.54 43.76
C SER A 369 33.12 -20.10 43.96
N ALA A 370 31.94 -19.84 44.56
CA ALA A 370 31.55 -19.86 45.98
C ALA A 370 31.81 -18.54 46.76
N ALA A 371 30.75 -18.14 47.50
CA ALA A 371 30.65 -17.26 48.68
C ALA A 371 30.25 -15.77 48.51
N ALA A 372 29.06 -15.46 49.05
CA ALA A 372 28.62 -14.14 49.52
C ALA A 372 29.11 -13.89 50.97
N PRO A 373 29.13 -12.63 51.45
CA PRO A 373 28.05 -12.22 52.36
C PRO A 373 27.57 -10.75 52.27
N ALA A 374 26.26 -10.60 52.52
CA ALA A 374 25.54 -9.57 53.30
C ALA A 374 25.81 -8.05 53.20
N THR A 375 24.69 -7.37 52.88
CA THR A 375 24.14 -6.10 53.40
C THR A 375 24.80 -4.77 53.05
N GLY A 376 24.11 -4.04 52.17
CA GLY A 376 24.17 -2.59 52.02
C GLY A 376 22.94 -2.14 51.23
N SER A 377 21.86 -1.78 51.93
CA SER A 377 20.69 -1.17 51.32
C SER A 377 21.07 0.24 50.87
N ALA A 378 21.10 0.46 49.57
CA ALA A 378 21.03 1.78 48.96
C ALA A 378 20.15 1.66 47.73
N VAL A 379 18.95 2.22 47.87
CA VAL A 379 17.99 2.42 46.80
C VAL A 379 18.64 3.39 45.80
N ALA A 380 18.91 2.90 44.59
CA ALA A 380 19.08 3.72 43.39
C ALA A 380 18.21 3.04 42.34
N GLY A 381 17.18 3.76 41.90
CA GLY A 381 16.17 3.25 40.97
C GLY A 381 16.81 2.78 39.67
N ASP A 382 16.34 1.63 39.19
CA ASP A 382 16.55 1.19 37.82
C ASP A 382 15.66 2.07 36.94
N ASP A 383 16.14 3.26 36.60
CA ASP A 383 15.45 4.21 35.72
C ASP A 383 15.74 3.96 34.23
N CYS A 384 16.59 2.98 33.93
CA CYS A 384 16.92 2.60 32.57
C CYS A 384 15.90 1.58 32.05
N SER A 385 14.85 2.11 31.43
CA SER A 385 13.67 1.42 30.89
C SER A 385 13.96 0.27 29.90
N GLY A 386 15.20 0.13 29.42
CA GLY A 386 15.53 -0.74 28.30
C GLY A 386 14.97 -0.26 26.96
N VAL A 387 14.32 0.90 26.96
CA VAL A 387 13.86 1.66 25.78
C VAL A 387 14.96 2.67 25.45
N ALA A 388 15.25 2.87 24.16
CA ALA A 388 16.20 3.89 23.75
C ALA A 388 15.64 5.28 24.09
N ASP A 389 16.34 6.02 24.97
CA ASP A 389 15.93 7.38 25.40
C ASP A 389 16.16 8.47 24.34
N GLY A 390 16.63 8.09 23.15
CA GLY A 390 16.80 9.01 22.03
C GLY A 390 16.74 8.30 20.69
N PHE A 391 15.85 8.77 19.82
CA PHE A 391 15.97 8.61 18.38
C PHE A 391 16.55 9.90 17.81
N ALA A 392 17.49 9.81 16.87
CA ALA A 392 17.75 10.92 15.97
C ALA A 392 16.44 11.21 15.22
N SER A 393 15.73 12.27 15.61
CA SER A 393 14.44 12.62 15.01
C SER A 393 14.66 13.17 13.59
N LEU A 394 13.84 12.68 12.65
CA LEU A 394 13.81 13.05 11.23
C LEU A 394 13.14 14.41 11.00
N ASN A 395 13.45 15.44 11.80
CA ASN A 395 12.93 16.80 11.60
C ASN A 395 14.02 17.79 11.18
N GLY A 396 14.80 17.40 10.17
CA GLY A 396 15.82 18.28 9.55
C GLY A 396 16.61 17.70 8.37
N GLY A 397 16.37 16.45 7.95
CA GLY A 397 17.21 15.74 6.97
C GLY A 397 18.51 15.23 7.59
N THR A 398 18.82 13.95 7.41
CA THR A 398 20.03 13.32 7.98
C THR A 398 21.11 13.13 6.92
N THR A 399 21.77 14.22 6.51
CA THR A 399 23.06 14.14 5.81
C THR A 399 24.25 14.22 6.77
N GLY A 400 24.03 14.19 8.10
CA GLY A 400 25.10 14.21 9.08
C GLY A 400 26.10 13.10 8.81
N GLY A 401 27.39 13.41 8.71
CA GLY A 401 28.41 12.42 8.36
C GLY A 401 28.61 12.18 6.86
N SER A 402 27.72 12.67 5.98
CA SER A 402 27.83 12.49 4.53
C SER A 402 29.12 13.09 3.97
N GLY A 403 29.83 12.31 3.16
CA GLY A 403 31.17 12.62 2.67
C GLY A 403 32.27 12.63 3.75
N GLY A 404 31.97 12.16 4.96
CA GLY A 404 32.91 12.00 6.06
C GLY A 404 33.60 10.64 6.06
N GLU A 405 34.51 10.43 7.01
CA GLU A 405 35.22 9.16 7.13
C GLU A 405 34.25 8.05 7.58
N VAL A 406 34.25 6.94 6.85
CA VAL A 406 33.47 5.75 7.21
C VAL A 406 34.30 4.88 8.15
N VAL A 407 33.81 4.69 9.38
CA VAL A 407 34.48 3.91 10.42
C VAL A 407 33.60 2.74 10.83
N ILE A 408 34.19 1.57 11.03
CA ILE A 408 33.48 0.40 11.55
C ILE A 408 33.86 0.21 13.01
N VAL A 409 32.87 0.15 13.89
CA VAL A 409 33.06 0.02 15.34
C VAL A 409 32.40 -1.27 15.83
N SER A 410 33.00 -1.88 16.85
CA SER A 410 32.44 -3.08 17.51
C SER A 410 32.59 -3.04 19.03
N THR A 411 33.14 -1.94 19.57
CA THR A 411 33.34 -1.75 21.00
C THR A 411 32.71 -0.42 21.42
N GLN A 412 32.28 -0.34 22.68
CA GLN A 412 31.77 0.89 23.28
C GLN A 412 32.79 2.03 23.18
N ALA A 413 34.08 1.76 23.42
CA ALA A 413 35.13 2.76 23.36
C ALA A 413 35.29 3.37 21.96
N ASP A 414 35.18 2.55 20.90
CA ASP A 414 35.25 3.05 19.52
C ASP A 414 34.00 3.84 19.14
N LEU A 415 32.82 3.39 19.58
CA LEU A 415 31.57 4.10 19.36
C LEU A 415 31.62 5.50 19.99
N GLU A 416 32.02 5.60 21.26
CA GLU A 416 32.18 6.87 21.98
C GLU A 416 33.23 7.76 21.29
N LYS A 417 34.39 7.21 20.93
CA LYS A 417 35.46 7.94 20.25
C LYS A 417 34.97 8.64 18.98
N TYR A 418 34.24 7.94 18.10
CA TYR A 418 33.82 8.52 16.82
C TYR A 418 32.50 9.29 16.91
N ALA A 419 31.62 8.96 17.86
CA ALA A 419 30.41 9.74 18.13
C ALA A 419 30.74 11.13 18.69
N GLU A 420 31.80 11.23 19.49
CA GLU A 420 32.27 12.48 20.11
C GLU A 420 33.30 13.23 19.26
N ALA A 421 33.90 12.59 18.25
CA ALA A 421 34.92 13.20 17.40
C ALA A 421 34.41 14.46 16.66
N ASP A 422 35.30 15.45 16.52
CA ASP A 422 35.03 16.62 15.70
C ASP A 422 34.90 16.24 14.21
N GLY A 423 33.95 16.86 13.54
CA GLY A 423 33.74 16.68 12.10
C GLY A 423 32.86 15.49 11.74
N LYS A 424 32.83 15.17 10.44
CA LYS A 424 31.86 14.27 9.83
C LYS A 424 32.31 12.81 9.85
N HIS A 425 31.47 11.93 10.40
CA HIS A 425 31.68 10.48 10.39
C HIS A 425 30.43 9.69 10.01
N VAL A 426 30.64 8.61 9.26
CA VAL A 426 29.65 7.52 9.08
C VAL A 426 30.13 6.33 9.91
N ILE A 427 29.50 6.14 11.06
CA ILE A 427 29.82 5.11 12.05
C ILE A 427 28.97 3.88 11.77
N LYS A 428 29.60 2.79 11.35
CA LYS A 428 28.96 1.51 11.10
C LYS A 428 29.21 0.59 12.30
N VAL A 429 28.16 0.31 13.06
CA VAL A 429 28.21 -0.55 14.25
C VAL A 429 28.08 -2.01 13.81
N LYS A 430 29.13 -2.81 14.01
CA LYS A 430 29.14 -4.23 13.68
C LYS A 430 28.72 -5.07 14.88
N GLY A 431 27.54 -5.67 14.79
CA GLY A 431 26.94 -6.48 15.87
C GLY A 431 26.51 -5.64 17.08
N LYS A 432 26.22 -6.32 18.20
CA LYS A 432 25.71 -5.67 19.42
C LYS A 432 26.83 -5.11 20.30
N ILE A 433 26.77 -3.80 20.59
CA ILE A 433 27.63 -3.16 21.60
C ILE A 433 26.86 -3.10 22.93
N THR A 434 27.44 -3.66 24.00
CA THR A 434 26.90 -3.52 25.35
C THR A 434 27.47 -2.27 26.00
N ILE A 435 26.60 -1.34 26.39
CA ILE A 435 26.99 -0.09 27.05
C ILE A 435 27.12 -0.33 28.56
N THR A 436 28.30 0.00 29.10
CA THR A 436 28.66 -0.15 30.52
C THR A 436 29.10 1.20 31.11
N PRO A 437 28.56 1.61 32.27
CA PRO A 437 27.47 0.98 33.02
C PRO A 437 26.14 0.97 32.25
N LYS A 438 25.23 0.04 32.60
CA LYS A 438 23.85 0.03 32.09
C LYS A 438 23.24 1.41 32.33
N GLY A 439 22.71 2.04 31.29
CA GLY A 439 22.15 3.40 31.37
C GLY A 439 23.10 4.54 30.99
N LYS A 440 24.37 4.27 30.69
CA LYS A 440 25.26 5.31 30.18
C LYS A 440 24.79 5.80 28.81
N GLU A 441 24.67 7.11 28.65
CA GLU A 441 24.42 7.74 27.36
C GLU A 441 25.72 7.90 26.56
N VAL A 442 25.64 7.72 25.24
CA VAL A 442 26.74 8.05 24.32
C VAL A 442 26.48 9.44 23.77
N THR A 443 27.39 10.38 24.03
CA THR A 443 27.28 11.73 23.50
C THR A 443 27.54 11.71 21.99
N VAL A 444 26.64 12.26 21.20
CA VAL A 444 26.80 12.40 19.75
C VAL A 444 26.97 13.88 19.43
N THR A 445 28.14 14.27 18.94
CA THR A 445 28.35 15.63 18.43
C THR A 445 27.71 15.79 17.05
N SER A 446 27.60 17.02 16.51
CA SER A 446 26.97 17.26 15.21
C SER A 446 27.65 16.49 14.06
N ASP A 447 26.93 16.28 12.97
CA ASP A 447 27.41 15.66 11.72
C ASP A 447 27.84 14.19 11.83
N LYS A 448 27.02 13.36 12.49
CA LYS A 448 27.21 11.90 12.55
C LYS A 448 26.09 11.17 11.83
N THR A 449 26.44 10.07 11.17
CA THR A 449 25.52 8.99 10.82
C THR A 449 25.95 7.76 11.61
N ILE A 450 25.04 7.11 12.33
CA ILE A 450 25.30 5.86 13.06
C ILE A 450 24.34 4.79 12.55
N VAL A 451 24.87 3.70 12.01
CA VAL A 451 24.05 2.63 11.39
C VAL A 451 24.54 1.26 11.87
N GLY A 452 23.61 0.38 12.22
CA GLY A 452 23.91 -1.04 12.46
C GLY A 452 24.22 -1.77 11.15
N ILE A 453 25.23 -2.65 11.16
CA ILE A 453 25.56 -3.51 10.03
C ILE A 453 25.67 -4.99 10.44
N GLY A 454 24.88 -5.84 9.77
CA GLY A 454 24.81 -7.29 10.02
C GLY A 454 23.46 -7.72 10.61
N ALA A 455 23.21 -9.04 10.63
CA ALA A 455 21.96 -9.62 11.12
C ALA A 455 21.74 -9.45 12.64
N ASP A 456 22.82 -9.18 13.38
CA ASP A 456 22.84 -9.08 14.85
C ASP A 456 23.10 -7.63 15.34
N ALA A 457 22.94 -6.63 14.47
CA ALA A 457 23.25 -5.23 14.73
C ALA A 457 22.08 -4.45 15.34
#